data_AF-A0A5E7UWQ9-F1
#
_entry.id   AF-A0A5E7UWQ9-F1
#
_cell.length_a   1.000
_cell.length_b   1.000
_cell.length_c   1.000
_cell.angle_alpha   90.00
_cell.angle_beta   90.00
_cell.angle_gamma   90.00
#
_symmetry.space_group_name_H-M   'P 1'
#
loop_
_entity.id
_entity.type
_entity.pdbx_description
1 polymer ?
#
loop_
_entity_poly.entity_id
_entity_poly.type
_entity_poly.pdbx_seq_one_letter_code
_entity_poly.pdbx_strand_id
1 'polypeptide(L)'
;MIRKAMVLAPPSAGGSTWMRRFGDYSDGFASGWMRLRGTRRRRGVDRGFILSDHADWPGLLWAIEQTGAERVMVTHGSVGVLVRHLREQGLDAQSFNTEYGDDEEERAIIEPQIAEVPT
;
A
#
# COMPACT_ATOMS: atom_id res chain seq x y z
N MET A 1 -19.32 8.71 28.14
CA MET A 1 -17.90 8.96 27.82
C MET A 1 -17.21 7.62 27.60
N ILE A 2 -16.67 7.38 26.41
CA ILE A 2 -15.93 6.15 26.10
C ILE A 2 -14.52 6.29 26.69
N ARG A 3 -14.28 5.72 27.88
CA ARG A 3 -12.98 5.89 28.59
C ARG A 3 -11.93 4.83 28.25
N LYS A 4 -12.34 3.73 27.60
CA LYS A 4 -11.50 2.64 27.09
C LYS A 4 -12.18 1.99 25.90
N ALA A 5 -12.06 2.57 24.71
CA ALA A 5 -12.43 1.84 23.50
C ALA A 5 -11.43 2.12 22.38
N MET A 6 -11.39 1.15 21.47
CA MET A 6 -10.75 1.28 20.18
C MET A 6 -11.85 1.59 19.16
N VAL A 7 -11.69 2.69 18.44
CA VAL A 7 -12.62 3.10 17.38
C VAL A 7 -11.97 2.77 16.05
N LEU A 8 -12.65 1.99 15.22
CA LEU A 8 -12.26 1.75 13.83
C LEU A 8 -13.06 2.68 12.93
N ALA A 9 -12.36 3.39 12.06
CA ALA A 9 -12.94 4.37 11.16
C ALA A 9 -12.23 4.32 9.79
N PRO A 10 -12.92 4.68 8.71
CA PRO A 10 -12.30 4.76 7.39
C PRO A 10 -11.24 5.88 7.33
N PRO A 11 -10.31 5.85 6.34
CA PRO A 11 -9.28 6.88 6.19
C PRO A 11 -9.82 8.32 6.13
N SER A 12 -11.02 8.52 5.57
CA SER A 12 -11.70 9.82 5.47
C SER A 12 -12.06 10.44 6.82
N ALA A 13 -12.03 9.67 7.92
CA ALA A 13 -12.19 10.20 9.26
C ALA A 13 -10.96 10.97 9.76
N GLY A 14 -9.76 10.63 9.26
CA GLY A 14 -8.50 11.28 9.66
C GLY A 14 -8.52 12.78 9.35
N GLY A 15 -8.19 13.61 10.34
CA GLY A 15 -8.19 15.07 10.21
C GLY A 15 -9.58 15.72 10.06
N SER A 16 -10.66 14.94 10.04
CA SER A 16 -12.03 15.46 9.91
C SER A 16 -12.56 16.08 11.21
N THR A 17 -13.62 16.87 11.13
CA THR A 17 -14.30 17.45 12.31
C THR A 17 -14.91 16.39 13.23
N TRP A 18 -15.14 15.18 12.74
CA TRP A 18 -15.66 14.06 13.53
C TRP A 18 -14.69 13.66 14.66
N MET A 19 -13.37 13.78 14.43
CA MET A 19 -12.32 13.45 15.42
C MET A 19 -12.40 14.31 16.68
N ARG A 20 -12.94 15.54 16.60
CA ARG A 20 -13.08 16.46 17.75
C ARG A 20 -13.95 15.90 18.87
N ARG A 21 -14.76 14.87 18.60
CA ARG A 21 -15.63 14.20 19.58
C ARG A 21 -14.87 13.37 20.61
N PHE A 22 -13.62 13.00 20.33
CA PHE A 22 -12.86 12.05 21.15
C PHE A 22 -11.95 12.70 22.20
N GLY A 23 -11.80 14.03 22.20
CA GLY A 23 -10.99 14.73 23.20
C GLY A 23 -9.52 14.36 23.12
N ASP A 24 -8.92 13.94 24.23
CA ASP A 24 -7.57 13.39 24.27
C ASP A 24 -7.57 11.95 23.75
N TYR A 25 -6.98 11.74 22.57
CA TYR A 25 -6.90 10.45 21.90
C TYR A 25 -5.49 10.23 21.33
N SER A 26 -5.14 8.97 21.12
CA SER A 26 -4.00 8.60 20.28
C SER A 26 -4.52 7.93 19.01
N ASP A 27 -3.95 8.25 17.86
CA ASP A 27 -4.36 7.68 16.57
C ASP A 27 -3.37 6.66 16.01
N GLY A 28 -3.90 5.88 15.08
CA GLY A 28 -3.10 4.97 14.30
C GLY A 28 -3.70 4.70 12.95
N PHE A 29 -2.85 4.32 12.01
CA PHE A 29 -3.26 3.97 10.66
C PHE A 29 -2.75 2.56 10.33
N ALA A 30 -3.66 1.69 9.89
CA ALA A 30 -3.34 0.33 9.46
C ALA A 30 -3.37 0.28 7.93
N SER A 31 -2.20 0.09 7.31
CA SER A 31 -2.06 0.02 5.85
C SER A 31 -0.72 -0.61 5.48
N GLY A 32 -0.65 -1.34 4.36
CA GLY A 32 0.59 -1.92 3.84
C GLY A 32 1.66 -0.85 3.62
N TRP A 33 1.24 0.35 3.24
CA TRP A 33 2.10 1.52 3.04
C TRP A 33 2.75 2.04 4.33
N MET A 34 2.30 1.61 5.52
CA MET A 34 2.98 1.94 6.77
C MET A 34 4.36 1.27 6.90
N ARG A 35 4.69 0.33 6.00
CA ARG A 35 6.05 -0.20 5.84
C ARG A 35 7.02 0.86 5.27
N LEU A 36 6.52 1.84 4.50
CA LEU A 36 7.33 2.89 3.91
C LEU A 36 7.54 4.05 4.89
N ARG A 37 8.81 4.37 5.17
CA ARG A 37 9.20 5.49 6.05
C ARG A 37 8.58 6.82 5.60
N GLY A 38 8.53 7.05 4.28
CA GLY A 38 7.96 8.27 3.69
C GLY A 38 6.47 8.43 4.00
N THR A 39 5.66 7.41 3.71
CA THR A 39 4.21 7.43 3.97
C THR A 39 3.91 7.58 5.45
N ARG A 40 4.60 6.81 6.31
CA ARG A 40 4.44 6.91 7.77
C ARG A 40 4.71 8.33 8.27
N ARG A 41 5.79 8.97 7.77
CA ARG A 41 6.14 10.35 8.15
C ARG A 41 5.10 11.36 7.65
N ARG A 42 4.61 11.24 6.42
CA ARG A 42 3.65 12.18 5.83
C ARG A 42 2.27 12.13 6.50
N ARG A 43 1.82 10.94 6.93
CA ARG A 43 0.51 10.78 7.58
C ARG A 43 0.46 11.40 8.98
N GLY A 44 1.59 11.52 9.67
CA GLY A 44 1.67 12.23 10.96
C GLY A 44 0.90 11.59 12.11
N VAL A 45 0.56 10.30 12.01
CA VAL A 45 -0.15 9.53 13.05
C VAL A 45 0.81 9.07 14.15
N ASP A 46 0.32 8.88 15.37
CA ASP A 46 1.13 8.41 16.51
C ASP A 46 1.71 7.01 16.25
N ARG A 47 0.92 6.15 15.60
CA ARG A 47 1.32 4.77 15.29
C ARG A 47 0.90 4.30 13.88
N GLY A 48 1.87 3.77 13.13
CA GLY A 48 1.60 3.06 11.88
C GLY A 48 1.62 1.55 12.10
N PHE A 49 0.62 0.84 11.56
CA PHE A 49 0.55 -0.62 11.56
C PHE A 49 0.66 -1.13 10.13
N ILE A 50 1.61 -2.02 9.87
CA ILE A 50 1.79 -2.64 8.55
C ILE A 50 0.72 -3.73 8.41
N LEU A 51 -0.30 -3.47 7.60
CA LEU A 51 -1.39 -4.40 7.37
C LEU A 51 -1.95 -4.23 5.96
N SER A 52 -1.89 -5.30 5.16
CA SER A 52 -2.48 -5.39 3.82
C SER A 52 -2.88 -6.83 3.55
N ASP A 53 -3.73 -7.02 2.55
CA ASP A 53 -4.08 -8.31 1.96
C ASP A 53 -3.07 -8.77 0.88
N HIS A 54 -2.18 -7.88 0.42
CA HIS A 54 -1.11 -8.25 -0.50
C HIS A 54 -0.06 -9.19 0.11
N ALA A 55 0.41 -10.14 -0.71
CA ALA A 55 1.54 -11.01 -0.39
C ALA A 55 2.84 -10.22 -0.27
N ASP A 56 3.71 -10.64 0.65
CA ASP A 56 5.09 -10.20 0.66
C ASP A 56 5.93 -10.99 -0.36
N TRP A 57 7.20 -10.61 -0.52
CA TRP A 57 8.08 -11.19 -1.53
C TRP A 57 8.23 -12.72 -1.39
N PRO A 58 8.55 -13.29 -0.20
CA PRO A 58 8.59 -14.74 -0.04
C PRO A 58 7.24 -15.42 -0.31
N GLY A 59 6.13 -14.85 0.17
CA GLY A 59 4.79 -15.40 -0.05
C GLY A 59 4.40 -15.40 -1.53
N LEU A 60 4.77 -14.35 -2.27
CA LEU A 60 4.53 -14.26 -3.71
C LEU A 60 5.33 -15.30 -4.49
N LEU A 61 6.63 -15.44 -4.21
CA LEU A 61 7.47 -16.43 -4.88
C LEU A 61 7.01 -17.86 -4.57
N TRP A 62 6.68 -18.14 -3.31
CA TRP A 62 6.10 -19.42 -2.92
C TRP A 62 4.81 -19.70 -3.68
N ALA A 63 3.89 -18.73 -3.76
CA ALA A 63 2.64 -18.89 -4.49
C ALA A 63 2.87 -19.19 -5.97
N ILE A 64 3.79 -18.46 -6.63
CA ILE A 64 4.17 -18.71 -8.03
C ILE A 64 4.73 -20.12 -8.20
N GLU A 65 5.65 -20.55 -7.34
CA GLU A 65 6.21 -21.90 -7.38
C GLU A 65 5.13 -22.98 -7.25
N GLN A 66 4.20 -22.82 -6.30
CA GLN A 66 3.11 -23.77 -6.09
C GLN A 66 2.14 -23.84 -7.28
N THR A 67 2.11 -22.85 -8.17
CA THR A 67 1.29 -22.94 -9.40
C THR A 67 1.86 -23.92 -10.42
N GLY A 68 3.17 -24.19 -10.40
CA GLY A 68 3.86 -24.94 -11.46
C GLY A 68 3.83 -24.26 -12.83
N ALA A 69 3.53 -22.96 -12.90
CA ALA A 69 3.43 -22.23 -14.16
C ALA A 69 4.81 -22.08 -14.82
N GLU A 70 4.89 -22.44 -16.11
CA GLU A 70 6.10 -22.23 -16.93
C GLU A 70 6.23 -20.78 -17.43
N ARG A 71 5.09 -20.08 -17.51
CA ARG A 71 4.96 -18.72 -18.01
C ARG A 71 4.23 -17.84 -17.00
N VAL A 72 4.80 -16.67 -16.69
CA VAL A 72 4.26 -15.74 -15.69
C VAL A 72 4.15 -14.33 -16.27
N MET A 73 2.93 -13.80 -16.30
CA MET A 73 2.66 -12.42 -16.72
C MET A 73 2.57 -11.53 -15.48
N VAL A 74 3.49 -10.57 -15.35
CA VAL A 74 3.59 -9.70 -14.19
C VAL A 74 2.96 -8.35 -14.50
N THR A 75 2.00 -7.95 -13.67
CA THR A 75 1.41 -6.60 -13.65
C THR A 75 1.57 -5.98 -12.26
N HIS A 76 1.47 -4.66 -12.17
CA HIS A 76 1.56 -3.83 -10.96
C HIS A 76 2.84 -3.97 -10.12
N GLY A 77 3.05 -3.01 -9.22
CA GLY A 77 4.19 -2.99 -8.31
C GLY A 77 5.55 -2.95 -9.02
N SER A 78 6.55 -3.64 -8.45
CA SER A 78 7.92 -3.67 -8.97
C SER A 78 8.11 -4.68 -10.10
N VAL A 79 7.35 -4.50 -11.20
CA VAL A 79 7.26 -5.43 -12.35
C VAL A 79 8.64 -5.87 -12.85
N GLY A 80 9.53 -4.92 -13.15
CA GLY A 80 10.85 -5.22 -13.70
C GLY A 80 11.73 -6.08 -12.78
N VAL A 81 11.60 -5.89 -11.46
CA VAL A 81 12.35 -6.66 -10.46
C VAL A 81 11.87 -8.11 -10.45
N LEU A 82 10.55 -8.33 -10.41
CA LEU A 82 9.98 -9.67 -10.38
C LEU A 82 10.22 -10.42 -11.70
N VAL A 83 10.00 -9.78 -12.85
CA VAL A 83 10.27 -10.39 -14.16
C VAL A 83 11.72 -10.85 -14.27
N ARG A 84 12.66 -9.99 -13.86
CA ARG A 84 14.08 -10.35 -13.88
C ARG A 84 14.36 -11.56 -12.97
N HIS A 85 13.87 -11.52 -11.74
CA HIS A 85 14.09 -12.60 -10.77
C HIS A 85 13.57 -13.95 -11.28
N LEU A 86 12.33 -13.99 -11.80
CA LEU A 86 11.72 -15.23 -12.29
C LEU A 86 12.45 -15.78 -13.53
N ARG A 87 12.95 -14.90 -14.43
CA ARG A 87 13.79 -15.32 -15.56
C ARG A 87 15.12 -15.91 -15.11
N GLU A 88 15.75 -15.37 -14.07
CA GLU A 88 16.96 -15.93 -13.47
C GLU A 88 16.71 -17.33 -12.88
N GLN A 89 15.46 -17.66 -12.52
CA GLN A 89 15.02 -19.00 -12.11
C GLN A 89 14.58 -19.90 -13.28
N GLY A 90 14.69 -19.43 -14.53
CA GLY A 90 14.37 -20.21 -15.74
C GLY A 90 12.92 -20.13 -16.23
N LEU A 91 12.09 -19.26 -15.65
CA LEU A 91 10.69 -19.08 -16.06
C LEU A 91 10.55 -18.09 -17.23
N ASP A 92 9.55 -18.31 -18.09
CA ASP A 92 9.13 -17.34 -19.11
C ASP A 92 8.29 -16.23 -18.46
N ALA A 93 8.96 -15.27 -17.82
CA ALA A 93 8.30 -14.13 -17.19
C ALA A 93 8.30 -12.89 -18.10
N GLN A 94 7.17 -12.17 -18.17
CA GLN A 94 7.03 -10.96 -19.00
C GLN A 94 6.19 -9.90 -18.28
N SER A 95 6.50 -8.63 -18.54
CA SER A 95 5.67 -7.51 -18.09
C SER A 95 4.38 -7.47 -18.91
N PHE A 96 3.24 -7.32 -18.24
CA PHE A 96 1.96 -7.13 -18.87
C PHE A 96 1.37 -5.80 -18.39
N ASN A 97 1.14 -4.89 -19.32
CA ASN A 97 0.55 -3.59 -19.00
C ASN A 97 -0.96 -3.69 -19.15
N THR A 98 -1.70 -3.47 -18.06
CA THR A 98 -3.15 -3.53 -18.01
C THR A 98 -3.75 -2.13 -18.07
N GLU A 99 -4.90 -1.98 -18.70
CA GLU A 99 -5.69 -0.73 -18.65
C GLU A 99 -6.38 -0.51 -17.29
N TYR A 100 -6.25 -1.48 -16.37
CA TYR A 100 -6.85 -1.50 -15.04
C TYR A 100 -5.76 -1.55 -13.96
N GLY A 101 -5.99 -0.88 -12.82
CA GLY A 101 -5.17 -0.95 -11.61
C GLY A 101 -4.22 0.23 -11.39
N ASP A 102 -4.53 1.40 -11.95
CA ASP A 102 -4.06 2.65 -11.38
C ASP A 102 -4.82 2.93 -10.08
N ASP A 103 -4.40 2.30 -8.98
CA ASP A 103 -4.99 2.55 -7.68
C ASP A 103 -4.78 4.03 -7.33
N GLU A 104 -5.86 4.77 -7.06
CA GLU A 104 -5.80 6.20 -6.72
C GLU A 104 -4.85 6.46 -5.53
N GLU A 105 -4.72 5.50 -4.61
CA GLU A 105 -3.76 5.54 -3.51
C GLU A 105 -2.30 5.39 -3.95
N GLU A 106 -2.01 4.57 -4.97
CA GLU A 106 -0.67 4.41 -5.53
C GLU A 106 -0.29 5.66 -6.36
N ARG A 107 -1.23 6.22 -7.13
CA ARG A 107 -1.06 7.51 -7.82
C ARG A 107 -0.80 8.66 -6.85
N ALA A 108 -1.52 8.77 -5.73
CA ALA A 108 -1.29 9.82 -4.73
C ALA A 108 0.08 9.75 -4.02
N ILE A 109 0.77 8.61 -4.11
CA ILE A 109 2.13 8.43 -3.57
C ILE A 109 3.20 8.75 -4.62
N ILE A 110 2.92 8.44 -5.90
CA ILE A 110 3.83 8.64 -7.04
C ILE A 110 3.77 10.09 -7.56
N GLU A 111 2.59 10.68 -7.63
CA GLU A 111 2.37 12.09 -7.97
C GLU A 111 2.07 12.87 -6.68
N PRO A 112 3.07 13.51 -6.06
CA PRO A 112 2.75 14.50 -5.05
C PRO A 112 1.90 15.58 -5.72
N GLN A 113 0.76 15.92 -5.14
CA GLN A 113 -0.07 17.05 -5.58
C GLN A 113 0.85 18.26 -5.81
N ILE A 114 1.09 18.56 -7.08
CA ILE A 114 1.70 19.81 -7.49
C ILE A 114 0.64 20.85 -7.12
N ALA A 115 0.84 21.52 -5.99
CA ALA A 115 0.00 22.65 -5.65
C ALA A 115 0.16 23.65 -6.79
N GLU A 116 -0.90 23.85 -7.58
CA GLU A 116 -0.96 24.96 -8.51
C GLU A 116 -0.74 26.23 -7.68
N VAL A 117 0.41 26.86 -7.89
CA VAL A 117 0.70 28.18 -7.35
C VAL A 117 -0.25 29.12 -8.07
N PRO A 118 -1.20 29.78 -7.38
CA PRO A 118 -2.05 30.75 -8.04
C PRO A 118 -1.19 31.91 -8.51
N THR A 119 -1.26 32.21 -9.81
CA THR A 119 -0.63 33.37 -10.45
C THR A 119 -1.24 34.68 -9.97
#